data_AF-A0AAD5UA85-F1
#
_entry.id   AF-A0AAD5UA85-F1
#
_cell.length_a   1.000
_cell.length_b   1.000
_cell.length_c   1.000
_cell.angle_alpha   90.00
_cell.angle_beta   90.00
_cell.angle_gamma   90.00
#
_symmetry.space_group_name_H-M   'P 1'
#
loop_
_entity.id
_entity.type
_entity.pdbx_description
1 polymer ?
#
loop_
_entity_poly.entity_id
_entity_poly.type
_entity_poly.pdbx_seq_one_letter_code
_entity_poly.pdbx_strand_id
1 'polypeptide(L)'
;MCAGAVLYWKYKDDPIGAIKVDKNVKRTSFHLPIIGSLLAMVQDIDNSIDLLSQELNSPHFERALVLAVPFSEPRIMIHDPQSIEYITNTNFENYVKGTFTNSRMQDVLGNGIFNSDGHQWYTQRKLTAKIMTNRNFKLYIDTVFTDNISILLLVLKDLAQNVPVDMHDIFQRYFMDSFGKIAYGVFTFSF
;
A
#
# COMPACT_ATOMS: atom_id res chain seq x y z
N MET A 1 -4.18 32.73 28.68
CA MET A 1 -4.29 32.99 27.23
C MET A 1 -3.04 32.62 26.41
N CYS A 2 -1.96 32.04 26.97
CA CYS A 2 -0.68 31.93 26.25
C CYS A 2 -0.37 30.58 25.57
N ALA A 3 -0.89 29.44 26.08
CA ALA A 3 -0.47 28.12 25.57
C ALA A 3 -0.94 27.84 24.14
N GLY A 4 -2.22 28.14 23.82
CA GLY A 4 -2.78 27.92 22.48
C GLY A 4 -2.12 28.76 21.40
N ALA A 5 -1.81 30.03 21.69
CA ALA A 5 -1.12 30.92 20.76
C ALA A 5 0.32 30.47 20.48
N VAL A 6 1.04 30.00 21.51
CA VAL A 6 2.40 29.46 21.36
C VAL A 6 2.40 28.17 20.55
N LEU A 7 1.44 27.28 20.79
CA LEU A 7 1.29 26.05 20.00
C LEU A 7 0.96 26.35 18.54
N TYR A 8 0.01 27.25 18.29
CA TYR A 8 -0.34 27.67 16.93
C TYR A 8 0.86 28.28 16.19
N TRP A 9 1.63 29.15 16.85
CA TRP A 9 2.82 29.75 16.25
C TRP A 9 3.92 28.71 15.97
N LYS A 10 4.12 27.76 16.88
CA LYS A 10 5.12 26.69 16.74
C LYS A 10 4.78 25.67 15.66
N TYR A 11 3.49 25.39 15.46
CA TYR A 11 2.96 24.35 14.56
C TYR A 11 2.11 24.95 13.42
N LYS A 12 2.47 26.16 12.98
CA LYS A 12 1.76 26.87 11.92
C LYS A 12 1.81 26.11 10.58
N ASP A 13 2.96 25.52 10.28
CA ASP A 13 3.26 24.94 8.96
C ASP A 13 3.30 23.40 8.97
N ASP A 14 3.36 22.78 10.17
CA ASP A 14 3.52 21.34 10.36
C ASP A 14 2.70 20.85 11.57
N PRO A 15 2.15 19.63 11.54
CA PRO A 15 1.37 19.09 12.64
C PRO A 15 2.23 18.75 13.86
N ILE A 16 1.55 18.61 14.99
CA ILE A 16 2.24 18.29 16.25
C ILE A 16 2.94 16.94 16.19
N GLY A 17 4.21 16.91 16.57
CA GLY A 17 5.01 15.69 16.61
C GLY A 17 5.42 15.14 15.23
N ALA A 18 5.10 15.82 14.13
CA ALA A 18 5.63 15.45 12.82
C ALA A 18 7.05 15.98 12.62
N ILE A 19 7.81 15.26 11.79
CA ILE A 19 9.09 15.73 11.29
C ILE A 19 8.83 16.95 10.40
N LYS A 20 9.61 18.02 10.59
CA LYS A 20 9.46 19.25 9.82
C LYS A 20 9.93 19.02 8.39
N VAL A 21 9.11 19.42 7.42
CA VAL A 21 9.45 19.36 5.99
C VAL A 21 9.82 20.75 5.50
N ASP A 22 10.71 20.82 4.52
CA ASP A 22 11.09 22.07 3.85
C ASP A 22 9.84 22.90 3.51
N LYS A 23 9.88 24.18 3.86
CA LYS A 23 8.79 25.14 3.66
C LYS A 23 8.51 25.40 2.17
N ASN A 24 9.48 25.14 1.31
CA ASN A 24 9.35 25.28 -0.14
C ASN A 24 8.47 24.20 -0.77
N VAL A 25 8.22 23.08 -0.08
CA VAL A 25 7.31 22.04 -0.57
C VAL A 25 5.89 22.36 -0.13
N LYS A 26 4.96 22.39 -1.09
CA LYS A 26 3.56 22.67 -0.82
C LYS A 26 2.93 21.55 0.03
N ARG A 27 2.06 21.93 0.97
CA ARG A 27 1.21 20.98 1.73
C ARG A 27 -0.10 20.76 0.98
N THR A 28 -0.84 19.70 1.31
CA THR A 28 -2.19 19.48 0.76
C THR A 28 -3.12 20.67 1.05
N SER A 29 -4.10 20.94 0.20
CA SER A 29 -4.99 22.12 0.36
C SER A 29 -5.74 22.12 1.69
N PHE A 30 -6.08 20.93 2.19
CA PHE A 30 -6.79 20.68 3.45
C PHE A 30 -5.87 20.56 4.67
N HIS A 31 -4.61 20.99 4.56
CA HIS A 31 -3.67 20.98 5.68
C HIS A 31 -4.00 22.05 6.72
N LEU A 32 -4.24 21.64 7.97
CA LEU A 32 -4.51 22.54 9.08
C LEU A 32 -3.31 22.67 10.02
N PRO A 33 -3.10 23.82 10.68
CA PRO A 33 -2.11 23.93 11.75
C PRO A 33 -2.39 22.91 12.86
N ILE A 34 -1.32 22.37 13.48
CA ILE A 34 -1.36 21.38 14.57
C ILE A 34 -1.89 19.99 14.15
N ILE A 35 -3.00 19.91 13.42
CA ILE A 35 -3.69 18.66 13.05
C ILE A 35 -3.24 18.14 11.67
N GLY A 36 -2.66 19.01 10.85
CA GLY A 36 -2.22 18.67 9.50
C GLY A 36 -3.40 18.21 8.65
N SER A 37 -3.16 17.17 7.88
CA SER A 37 -4.11 16.56 6.94
C SER A 37 -5.04 15.53 7.61
N LEU A 38 -4.89 15.27 8.92
CA LEU A 38 -5.60 14.19 9.63
C LEU A 38 -7.11 14.35 9.57
N LEU A 39 -7.62 15.57 9.76
CA LEU A 39 -9.07 15.81 9.83
C LEU A 39 -9.75 15.39 8.52
N ALA A 40 -9.18 15.79 7.38
CA ALA A 40 -9.71 15.43 6.07
C ALA A 40 -9.64 13.92 5.81
N MET A 41 -8.56 13.25 6.27
CA MET A 41 -8.42 11.79 6.12
C MET A 41 -9.43 10.99 6.96
N VAL A 42 -9.86 11.52 8.11
CA VAL A 42 -10.80 10.82 9.01
C VAL A 42 -12.26 11.15 8.68
N GLN A 43 -12.53 12.37 8.21
CA GLN A 43 -13.89 12.79 7.83
C GLN A 43 -14.46 11.94 6.70
N ASP A 44 -13.61 11.49 5.79
CA ASP A 44 -14.00 10.63 4.69
C ASP A 44 -12.92 9.57 4.43
N ILE A 45 -12.85 8.60 5.34
CA ILE A 45 -11.82 7.56 5.28
C ILE A 45 -12.01 6.65 4.06
N ASP A 46 -13.26 6.40 3.69
CA ASP A 46 -13.64 5.56 2.55
C ASP A 46 -13.24 6.21 1.23
N ASN A 47 -13.38 7.54 1.10
CA ASN A 47 -12.96 8.29 -0.09
C ASN A 47 -11.60 8.98 0.06
N SER A 48 -10.79 8.58 1.05
CA SER A 48 -9.49 9.22 1.30
C SER A 48 -8.54 9.13 0.11
N ILE A 49 -8.62 8.06 -0.69
CA ILE A 49 -7.85 7.90 -1.93
C ILE A 49 -8.32 8.86 -3.02
N ASP A 50 -9.63 9.09 -3.15
CA ASP A 50 -10.19 10.03 -4.12
C ASP A 50 -9.79 11.46 -3.77
N LEU A 51 -9.81 11.82 -2.48
CA LEU A 51 -9.34 13.11 -2.01
C LEU A 51 -7.87 13.35 -2.38
N LEU A 52 -7.00 12.36 -2.15
CA LEU A 52 -5.59 12.47 -2.53
C LEU A 52 -5.42 12.55 -4.06
N SER A 53 -6.23 11.80 -4.81
CA SER A 53 -6.20 11.81 -6.27
C SER A 53 -6.63 13.17 -6.83
N GLN A 54 -7.63 13.81 -6.23
CA GLN A 54 -8.05 15.17 -6.60
C GLN A 54 -6.93 16.18 -6.36
N GLU A 55 -6.20 16.07 -5.25
CA GLU A 55 -5.06 16.96 -4.97
C GLU A 55 -3.91 16.79 -5.95
N LEU A 56 -3.56 15.55 -6.28
CA LEU A 56 -2.50 15.26 -7.25
C LEU A 56 -2.84 15.75 -8.67
N ASN A 57 -4.12 15.81 -9.01
CA ASN A 57 -4.61 16.33 -10.28
C ASN A 57 -4.99 17.81 -10.24
N SER A 58 -4.79 18.50 -9.10
CA SER A 58 -5.17 19.90 -8.95
C SER A 58 -4.22 20.83 -9.74
N PRO A 59 -4.69 22.00 -10.20
CA PRO A 59 -3.83 23.00 -10.83
C PRO A 59 -2.72 23.56 -9.91
N HIS A 60 -2.83 23.31 -8.60
CA HIS A 60 -1.87 23.77 -7.60
C HIS A 60 -0.77 22.76 -7.32
N PHE A 61 -0.93 21.51 -7.78
CA PHE A 61 0.11 20.49 -7.79
C PHE A 61 1.22 20.91 -8.75
N GLU A 62 2.46 20.95 -8.26
CA GLU A 62 3.62 21.24 -9.09
C GLU A 62 4.44 19.98 -9.31
N ARG A 63 5.17 19.56 -8.26
CA ARG A 63 6.08 18.42 -8.31
C ARG A 63 5.92 17.48 -7.13
N ALA A 64 5.72 18.04 -5.95
CA ALA A 64 5.57 17.29 -4.72
C ALA A 64 4.57 17.96 -3.78
N LEU A 65 3.75 17.16 -3.11
CA LEU A 65 2.86 17.59 -2.03
C LEU A 65 3.17 16.86 -0.74
N VAL A 66 3.16 17.59 0.36
CA VAL A 66 3.33 17.04 1.71
C VAL A 66 1.97 16.67 2.29
N LEU A 67 1.81 15.40 2.60
CA LEU A 67 0.75 14.86 3.44
C LEU A 67 1.33 14.56 4.83
N ALA A 68 0.93 15.32 5.84
CA ALA A 68 1.44 15.17 7.19
C ALA A 68 0.29 15.05 8.19
N VAL A 69 0.42 14.12 9.13
CA VAL A 69 -0.52 13.95 10.25
C VAL A 69 0.25 13.98 11.58
N PRO A 70 -0.42 14.22 12.72
CA PRO A 70 0.25 14.29 14.00
C PRO A 70 0.95 12.99 14.35
N PHE A 71 2.13 13.10 14.97
CA PHE A 71 2.93 11.97 15.45
C PHE A 71 3.30 10.92 14.38
N SER A 72 3.32 11.28 13.10
CA SER A 72 3.80 10.41 12.03
C SER A 72 4.89 11.07 11.19
N GLU A 73 5.63 10.23 10.46
CA GLU A 73 6.49 10.72 9.40
C GLU A 73 5.63 11.31 8.28
N PRO A 74 5.96 12.50 7.78
CA PRO A 74 5.25 13.12 6.67
C PRO A 74 5.49 12.31 5.39
N ARG A 75 4.45 12.16 4.56
CA ARG A 75 4.55 11.53 3.25
C ARG A 75 4.69 12.60 2.17
N ILE A 76 5.64 12.40 1.28
CA ILE A 76 5.80 13.23 0.09
C ILE A 76 5.14 12.50 -1.07
N MET A 77 4.13 13.13 -1.66
CA MET A 77 3.40 12.60 -2.80
C MET A 77 3.96 13.23 -4.07
N ILE A 78 4.33 12.38 -5.02
CA ILE A 78 4.84 12.78 -6.34
C ILE A 78 3.98 12.15 -7.42
N HIS A 79 3.94 12.76 -8.60
CA HIS A 79 3.15 12.26 -9.73
C HIS A 79 3.89 12.36 -11.07
N ASP A 80 5.01 13.09 -11.15
CA ASP A 80 5.74 13.24 -12.40
C ASP A 80 6.60 12.00 -12.72
N PRO A 81 6.65 11.55 -13.98
CA PRO A 81 7.40 10.35 -14.37
C PRO A 81 8.89 10.39 -14.05
N GLN A 82 9.52 11.58 -14.11
CA GLN A 82 10.96 11.72 -13.86
C GLN A 82 11.31 11.46 -12.40
N SER A 83 10.53 12.01 -11.47
CA SER A 83 10.70 11.76 -10.04
C SER A 83 10.38 10.31 -9.69
N ILE A 84 9.36 9.71 -10.32
CA ILE A 84 9.04 8.28 -10.12
C ILE A 84 10.22 7.42 -10.58
N GLU A 85 10.72 7.62 -11.81
CA GLU A 85 11.86 6.87 -12.33
C GLU A 85 13.09 7.04 -11.44
N TYR A 86 13.35 8.25 -10.95
CA TYR A 86 14.47 8.51 -10.06
C TYR A 86 14.37 7.71 -8.77
N ILE A 87 13.19 7.66 -8.15
CA ILE A 87 12.96 6.92 -6.90
C ILE A 87 12.97 5.41 -7.13
N THR A 88 12.35 4.92 -8.21
CA THR A 88 12.17 3.47 -8.43
C THR A 88 13.34 2.80 -9.12
N ASN A 89 14.15 3.55 -9.88
CA ASN A 89 15.24 3.00 -10.70
C ASN A 89 16.58 3.69 -10.41
N THR A 90 16.70 5.00 -10.63
CA THR A 90 18.00 5.69 -10.64
C THR A 90 18.66 5.72 -9.27
N ASN A 91 17.89 5.95 -8.21
CA ASN A 91 18.38 6.13 -6.85
C ASN A 91 17.65 5.22 -5.84
N PHE A 92 17.25 4.03 -6.30
CA PHE A 92 16.43 3.09 -5.53
C PHE A 92 16.97 2.79 -4.13
N GLU A 93 18.29 2.64 -3.98
CA GLU A 93 18.93 2.29 -2.70
C GLU A 93 18.71 3.34 -1.59
N ASN A 94 18.44 4.60 -1.96
CA ASN A 94 18.15 5.67 -1.01
C ASN A 94 16.68 5.77 -0.61
N TYR A 95 15.77 5.08 -1.31
CA TYR A 95 14.32 5.13 -1.07
C TYR A 95 13.80 3.78 -0.57
N VAL A 96 14.27 3.40 0.62
CA VAL A 96 13.83 2.21 1.36
C VAL A 96 12.47 2.43 2.05
N LYS A 97 11.79 1.36 2.48
CA LYS A 97 10.50 1.46 3.20
C LYS A 97 10.65 2.12 4.55
N GLY A 98 11.80 1.89 5.19
CA GLY A 98 12.20 2.55 6.43
C GLY A 98 11.57 1.92 7.67
N THR A 99 12.07 2.35 8.82
CA THR A 99 11.74 1.79 10.14
C THR A 99 10.27 1.98 10.49
N PHE A 100 9.65 3.08 10.07
CA PHE A 100 8.23 3.35 10.31
C PHE A 100 7.33 2.27 9.71
N THR A 101 7.56 1.91 8.45
CA THR A 101 6.80 0.85 7.76
C THR A 101 7.17 -0.51 8.34
N ASN A 102 8.47 -0.78 8.49
CA ASN A 102 8.97 -2.11 8.88
C ASN A 102 8.50 -2.51 10.28
N SER A 103 8.52 -1.57 11.24
CA SER A 103 8.08 -1.81 12.62
C SER A 103 6.59 -2.13 12.73
N ARG A 104 5.74 -1.45 11.95
CA ARG A 104 4.28 -1.66 11.99
C ARG A 104 3.83 -2.96 11.36
N MET A 105 4.59 -3.45 10.39
CA MET A 105 4.29 -4.70 9.70
C MET A 105 5.11 -5.87 10.25
N GLN A 106 5.94 -5.66 11.28
CA GLN A 106 6.85 -6.67 11.81
C GLN A 106 6.10 -7.90 12.33
N ASP A 107 5.00 -7.73 13.05
CA ASP A 107 4.25 -8.86 13.63
C ASP A 107 3.55 -9.71 12.56
N VAL A 108 3.23 -9.11 11.41
CA VAL A 108 2.49 -9.76 10.32
C VAL A 108 3.44 -10.35 9.28
N LEU A 109 4.42 -9.58 8.84
CA LEU A 109 5.30 -9.91 7.71
C LEU A 109 6.71 -10.29 8.15
N GLY A 110 7.07 -10.11 9.42
CA GLY A 110 8.41 -10.32 9.93
C GLY A 110 9.46 -9.60 9.09
N ASN A 111 10.53 -10.31 8.76
CA ASN A 111 11.56 -9.80 7.85
C ASN A 111 11.35 -10.28 6.40
N GLY A 112 10.10 -10.51 6.00
CA GLY A 112 9.73 -11.00 4.67
C GLY A 112 10.02 -9.99 3.55
N ILE A 113 9.83 -10.44 2.31
CA ILE A 113 10.20 -9.68 1.10
C ILE A 113 9.45 -8.34 0.99
N PHE A 114 8.26 -8.23 1.58
CA PHE A 114 7.48 -7.01 1.59
C PHE A 114 7.84 -6.05 2.73
N ASN A 115 8.61 -6.50 3.74
CA ASN A 115 8.92 -5.74 4.95
C ASN A 115 10.43 -5.52 5.20
N SER A 116 11.29 -6.13 4.38
CA SER A 116 12.74 -5.95 4.44
C SER A 116 13.22 -4.88 3.47
N ASP A 117 14.40 -4.34 3.75
CA ASP A 117 15.09 -3.34 2.92
C ASP A 117 16.50 -3.82 2.54
N GLY A 118 17.13 -3.11 1.59
CA GLY A 118 18.53 -3.31 1.20
C GLY A 118 18.89 -4.73 0.74
N HIS A 119 20.03 -5.24 1.20
CA HIS A 119 20.58 -6.53 0.76
C HIS A 119 19.65 -7.71 1.09
N GLN A 120 18.96 -7.67 2.23
CA GLN A 120 18.03 -8.72 2.63
C GLN A 120 16.85 -8.80 1.65
N TRP A 121 16.24 -7.65 1.35
CA TRP A 121 15.20 -7.55 0.34
C TRP A 121 15.68 -8.04 -1.03
N TYR A 122 16.85 -7.59 -1.48
CA TYR A 122 17.41 -7.96 -2.78
C TYR A 122 17.61 -9.47 -2.90
N THR A 123 18.14 -10.10 -1.86
CA THR A 123 18.36 -11.55 -1.82
C THR A 123 17.04 -12.31 -1.93
N GLN A 124 16.04 -11.93 -1.13
CA GLN A 124 14.71 -12.54 -1.18
C GLN A 124 14.06 -12.35 -2.55
N ARG A 125 14.08 -11.12 -3.09
CA ARG A 125 13.52 -10.81 -4.41
C ARG A 125 14.17 -11.61 -5.53
N LYS A 126 15.49 -11.78 -5.48
CA LYS A 126 16.24 -12.59 -6.46
C LYS A 126 15.88 -14.07 -6.38
N LEU A 127 15.67 -14.60 -5.18
CA LEU A 127 15.20 -15.99 -4.99
C LEU A 127 13.76 -16.16 -5.50
N THR A 128 12.84 -15.27 -5.10
CA THR A 128 11.45 -15.31 -5.54
C THR A 128 11.32 -15.18 -7.06
N ALA A 129 12.14 -14.34 -7.71
CA ALA A 129 12.14 -14.21 -9.17
C ALA A 129 12.51 -15.52 -9.89
N LYS A 130 13.35 -16.38 -9.29
CA LYS A 130 13.66 -17.71 -9.84
C LYS A 130 12.50 -18.70 -9.71
N ILE A 131 11.66 -18.54 -8.68
CA ILE A 131 10.43 -19.33 -8.52
C ILE A 131 9.41 -18.87 -9.56
N MET A 132 9.26 -17.55 -9.74
CA MET A 132 8.29 -16.91 -10.65
C MET A 132 8.81 -16.79 -12.10
N THR A 133 9.42 -17.84 -12.63
CA THR A 133 9.83 -17.86 -14.05
C THR A 133 8.67 -18.26 -14.96
N ASN A 134 8.69 -17.83 -16.23
CA ASN A 134 7.68 -18.22 -17.23
C ASN A 134 7.49 -19.74 -17.33
N ARG A 135 8.56 -20.52 -17.18
CA ARG A 135 8.50 -21.98 -17.18
C ARG A 135 7.70 -22.50 -15.98
N ASN A 136 8.05 -22.08 -14.76
CA ASN A 136 7.34 -22.52 -13.56
C ASN A 136 5.90 -22.04 -13.55
N PHE A 137 5.65 -20.84 -14.09
CA PHE A 137 4.29 -20.32 -14.25
C PHE A 137 3.44 -21.28 -15.08
N LYS A 138 3.90 -21.63 -16.30
CA LYS A 138 3.15 -22.52 -17.21
C LYS A 138 3.02 -23.95 -16.71
N LEU A 139 4.03 -24.47 -16.02
CA LEU A 139 4.03 -25.89 -15.60
C LEU A 139 3.27 -26.12 -14.30
N TYR A 140 3.19 -25.13 -13.43
CA TYR A 140 2.71 -25.32 -12.06
C TYR A 140 1.61 -24.32 -11.68
N ILE A 141 1.88 -23.02 -11.80
CA ILE A 141 0.92 -21.99 -11.38
C ILE A 141 -0.35 -22.07 -12.22
N ASP A 142 -0.20 -22.09 -13.55
CA ASP A 142 -1.31 -22.16 -14.50
C ASP A 142 -2.17 -23.42 -14.30
N THR A 143 -1.52 -24.57 -14.10
CA THR A 143 -2.19 -25.84 -13.82
C THR A 143 -3.04 -25.76 -12.54
N VAL A 144 -2.47 -25.26 -11.43
CA VAL A 144 -3.21 -25.15 -10.16
C VAL A 144 -4.42 -24.22 -10.27
N PHE A 145 -4.26 -23.06 -10.92
CA PHE A 145 -5.38 -22.16 -11.14
C PHE A 145 -6.44 -22.77 -12.07
N THR A 146 -6.03 -23.51 -13.11
CA THR A 146 -6.95 -24.20 -14.04
C THR A 146 -7.72 -25.34 -13.38
N ASP A 147 -7.08 -26.07 -12.47
CA ASP A 147 -7.74 -27.12 -11.70
C ASP A 147 -8.76 -26.49 -10.73
N ASN A 148 -8.35 -25.45 -10.00
CA ASN A 148 -9.22 -24.79 -9.02
C ASN A 148 -10.37 -24.00 -9.67
N ILE A 149 -10.20 -23.44 -10.87
CA ILE A 149 -11.29 -22.73 -11.55
C ILE A 149 -12.38 -23.73 -11.97
N SER A 150 -12.00 -24.96 -12.32
CA SER A 150 -12.96 -26.01 -12.65
C SER A 150 -13.83 -26.36 -11.44
N ILE A 151 -13.25 -26.41 -10.24
CA ILE A 151 -13.98 -26.59 -8.97
C ILE A 151 -14.91 -25.41 -8.72
N LEU A 152 -14.40 -24.18 -8.86
CA LEU A 152 -15.18 -22.97 -8.69
C LEU A 152 -16.42 -22.95 -9.59
N LEU A 153 -16.27 -23.31 -10.87
CA LEU A 153 -17.38 -23.34 -11.82
C LEU A 153 -18.45 -24.36 -11.43
N LEU A 154 -18.08 -25.49 -10.83
CA LEU A 154 -19.04 -26.48 -10.31
C LEU A 154 -19.83 -25.90 -9.12
N VAL A 155 -19.15 -25.25 -8.17
CA VAL A 155 -19.79 -24.59 -7.01
C VAL A 155 -20.73 -23.49 -7.48
N LEU A 156 -20.30 -22.64 -8.42
CA LEU A 156 -21.13 -21.59 -8.99
C LEU A 156 -22.38 -22.15 -9.69
N LYS A 157 -22.25 -23.27 -10.40
CA LYS A 157 -23.38 -23.90 -11.10
C LYS A 157 -24.46 -24.39 -10.12
N ASP A 158 -24.07 -24.82 -8.92
CA ASP A 158 -25.00 -25.24 -7.87
C ASP A 158 -25.66 -24.03 -7.18
N LEU A 159 -24.84 -23.05 -6.77
CA LEU A 159 -25.31 -21.87 -6.04
C LEU A 159 -26.17 -20.93 -6.90
N ALA A 160 -25.81 -20.73 -8.16
CA ALA A 160 -26.46 -19.77 -9.06
C ALA A 160 -27.92 -20.14 -9.40
N GLN A 161 -28.38 -21.33 -9.03
CA GLN A 161 -29.76 -21.75 -9.31
C GLN A 161 -30.78 -21.13 -8.35
N ASN A 162 -30.38 -20.77 -7.13
CA ASN A 162 -31.36 -20.44 -6.08
C ASN A 162 -30.95 -19.29 -5.15
N VAL A 163 -29.69 -18.83 -5.17
CA VAL A 163 -29.20 -17.86 -4.17
C VAL A 163 -28.29 -16.81 -4.83
N PRO A 164 -28.41 -15.51 -4.49
CA PRO A 164 -27.42 -14.50 -4.84
C PRO A 164 -26.03 -14.91 -4.33
N VAL A 165 -25.04 -14.84 -5.21
CA VAL A 165 -23.67 -15.24 -4.90
C VAL A 165 -22.82 -14.00 -4.62
N ASP A 166 -22.13 -14.00 -3.49
CA ASP A 166 -21.09 -13.01 -3.21
C ASP A 166 -19.81 -13.37 -3.98
N MET A 167 -19.56 -12.64 -5.06
CA MET A 167 -18.37 -12.85 -5.90
C MET A 167 -17.07 -12.53 -5.16
N HIS A 168 -17.08 -11.63 -4.18
CA HIS A 168 -15.89 -11.30 -3.40
C HIS A 168 -15.47 -12.48 -2.53
N ASP A 169 -16.40 -13.06 -1.77
CA ASP A 169 -16.13 -14.25 -0.94
C ASP A 169 -15.64 -15.42 -1.80
N ILE A 170 -16.34 -15.68 -2.91
CA ILE A 170 -16.01 -16.80 -3.79
C ILE A 170 -14.63 -16.65 -4.45
N PHE A 171 -14.31 -15.46 -4.99
CA PHE A 171 -12.99 -15.25 -5.59
C PHE A 171 -11.87 -15.24 -4.55
N GLN A 172 -12.14 -14.74 -3.35
CA GLN A 172 -11.17 -14.79 -2.25
C GLN A 172 -10.84 -16.23 -1.88
N ARG A 173 -11.83 -17.11 -1.76
CA ARG A 173 -11.61 -18.55 -1.49
C ARG A 173 -10.83 -19.23 -2.62
N TYR A 174 -11.24 -19.00 -3.86
CA TYR A 174 -10.55 -19.54 -5.04
C TYR A 174 -9.08 -19.11 -5.09
N PHE A 175 -8.82 -17.81 -4.86
CA PHE A 175 -7.46 -17.29 -4.83
C PHE A 175 -6.66 -17.90 -3.67
N MET A 176 -7.25 -17.98 -2.48
CA MET A 176 -6.58 -18.51 -1.29
C MET A 176 -6.22 -19.99 -1.44
N ASP A 177 -7.09 -20.80 -2.02
CA ASP A 177 -6.79 -22.21 -2.31
C ASP A 177 -5.70 -22.37 -3.35
N SER A 178 -5.79 -21.60 -4.44
CA SER A 178 -4.79 -21.64 -5.51
C SER A 178 -3.44 -21.19 -5.01
N PHE A 179 -3.40 -20.06 -4.31
CA PHE A 179 -2.20 -19.52 -3.72
C PHE A 179 -1.63 -20.43 -2.63
N GLY A 180 -2.48 -20.95 -1.72
CA GLY A 180 -2.08 -21.87 -0.67
C GLY A 180 -1.44 -23.14 -1.24
N LYS A 181 -2.02 -23.67 -2.32
CA LYS A 181 -1.46 -24.82 -3.03
C LYS A 181 -0.10 -24.49 -3.66
N ILE A 182 0.03 -23.33 -4.31
CA ILE A 182 1.28 -22.90 -4.95
C ILE A 182 2.38 -22.61 -3.93
N ALA A 183 2.04 -21.92 -2.84
CA ALA A 183 3.00 -21.42 -1.86
C ALA A 183 3.43 -22.49 -0.86
N TYR A 184 2.49 -23.34 -0.43
CA TYR A 184 2.69 -24.28 0.69
C TYR A 184 2.45 -25.75 0.33
N GLY A 185 1.97 -26.04 -0.89
CA GLY A 185 1.65 -27.40 -1.32
C GLY A 185 0.36 -27.98 -0.73
N VAL A 186 -0.37 -27.23 0.11
CA VAL A 186 -1.59 -27.66 0.81
C VAL A 186 -2.82 -26.88 0.32
N PHE A 187 -3.99 -27.52 0.35
CA PHE A 187 -5.27 -26.83 0.17
C PHE A 187 -5.68 -26.21 1.50
N THR A 188 -6.07 -24.93 1.50
CA THR A 188 -6.30 -24.16 2.74
C THR A 188 -7.78 -24.13 3.11
N PHE A 189 -8.66 -24.07 2.13
CA PHE A 189 -10.11 -23.97 2.28
C PHE A 189 -10.79 -24.85 1.24
N SER A 190 -10.66 -26.17 1.37
CA SER A 190 -11.39 -27.08 0.48
C SER A 190 -12.89 -26.72 0.53
N PHE A 191 -13.41 -26.25 -0.61
CA PHE A 191 -14.82 -25.97 -0.84
C PHE A 191 -15.70 -27.17 -0.46
#